data_AF-A0A522R9X5-F1
#
_entry.id   AF-A0A522R9X5-F1
#
_cell.length_a   1.000
_cell.length_b   1.000
_cell.length_c   1.000
_cell.angle_alpha   90.00
_cell.angle_beta   90.00
_cell.angle_gamma   90.00
#
_symmetry.space_group_name_H-M   'P 1'
#
loop_
_entity.id
_entity.type
_entity.pdbx_description
1 polymer ?
#
loop_
_entity_poly.entity_id
_entity_poly.type
_entity_poly.pdbx_seq_one_letter_code
_entity_poly.pdbx_strand_id
1 'polypeptide(L)'
;MTGLLRTLLRAAACGCLIAASTAAFAAPPPGVRVEHAWIRWLPANLPSAGYAVIVNAGDATVRLTGAHSAAYGMVMLHRSMLANSDSRMERVDQLDIPAHGSVKLAPGGYHLMLSQVKRPIKPGDKVPMTLEFAGGATLQVFFSVLPANASGPAD
;
A
#
# COMPACT_ATOMS: atom_id res chain seq x y z
N MET A 1 61.96 -34.25 -30.61
CA MET A 1 60.78 -35.12 -30.46
C MET A 1 60.41 -35.17 -28.98
N THR A 2 59.10 -35.05 -28.67
CA THR A 2 58.42 -35.27 -27.37
C THR A 2 58.84 -34.38 -26.19
N GLY A 3 57.97 -33.66 -25.48
CA GLY A 3 56.52 -33.56 -25.46
C GLY A 3 56.05 -32.86 -24.17
N LEU A 4 54.88 -32.20 -24.27
CA LEU A 4 53.86 -31.92 -23.25
C LEU A 4 54.22 -31.28 -21.88
N LEU A 5 53.78 -30.01 -21.75
CA LEU A 5 52.68 -29.55 -20.89
C LEU A 5 52.54 -30.15 -19.48
N ARG A 6 52.60 -29.29 -18.45
CA ARG A 6 51.72 -29.36 -17.26
C ARG A 6 51.67 -28.01 -16.51
N THR A 7 50.44 -27.52 -16.45
CA THR A 7 49.86 -26.32 -15.85
C THR A 7 50.04 -26.22 -14.33
N LEU A 8 49.68 -25.05 -13.78
CA LEU A 8 49.06 -24.73 -12.47
C LEU A 8 49.93 -23.70 -11.70
N LEU A 9 49.45 -22.61 -11.11
CA LEU A 9 48.10 -22.24 -10.67
C LEU A 9 48.08 -20.69 -10.51
N ARG A 10 47.15 -19.97 -11.17
CA ARG A 10 46.87 -18.57 -10.82
C ARG A 10 45.79 -18.57 -9.74
N ALA A 11 46.16 -18.25 -8.50
CA ALA A 11 45.20 -18.01 -7.43
C ALA A 11 44.54 -16.64 -7.66
N ALA A 12 43.36 -16.62 -8.29
CA ALA A 12 42.50 -15.44 -8.32
C ALA A 12 41.62 -15.47 -7.06
N ALA A 13 41.96 -14.65 -6.06
CA ALA A 13 41.11 -14.42 -4.91
C ALA A 13 39.85 -13.67 -5.36
N CYS A 14 38.74 -14.40 -5.48
CA CYS A 14 37.42 -13.84 -5.75
C CYS A 14 36.90 -13.21 -4.45
N GLY A 15 37.16 -11.93 -4.26
CA GLY A 15 36.57 -11.13 -3.19
C GLY A 15 35.07 -11.03 -3.40
N CYS A 16 34.30 -11.84 -2.66
CA CYS A 16 32.85 -11.76 -2.63
C CYS A 16 32.44 -10.49 -1.90
N LEU A 17 32.29 -9.39 -2.64
CA LEU A 17 31.61 -8.18 -2.17
C LEU A 17 30.14 -8.53 -1.98
N ILE A 18 29.73 -8.75 -0.73
CA ILE A 18 28.33 -8.87 -0.34
C ILE A 18 27.71 -7.48 -0.54
N ALA A 19 27.14 -7.25 -1.71
CA ALA A 19 26.30 -6.08 -1.97
C ALA A 19 25.00 -6.25 -1.16
N ALA A 20 24.95 -5.67 0.03
CA ALA A 20 23.72 -5.53 0.79
C ALA A 20 22.76 -4.64 -0.02
N SER A 21 21.81 -5.27 -0.72
CA SER A 21 20.74 -4.57 -1.41
C SER A 21 19.81 -3.93 -0.37
N THR A 22 20.11 -2.69 0.03
CA THR A 22 19.15 -1.87 0.74
C THR A 22 18.01 -1.58 -0.23
N ALA A 23 16.85 -2.21 -0.01
CA ALA A 23 15.63 -1.86 -0.73
C ALA A 23 15.35 -0.38 -0.45
N ALA A 24 15.64 0.48 -1.42
CA ALA A 24 15.37 1.90 -1.32
C ALA A 24 13.84 2.07 -1.35
N PHE A 25 13.24 2.33 -0.20
CA PHE A 25 11.87 2.80 -0.15
C PHE A 25 11.83 4.18 -0.80
N ALA A 26 11.11 4.30 -1.91
CA ALA A 26 10.89 5.58 -2.54
C ALA A 26 10.22 6.51 -1.53
N ALA A 27 10.85 7.66 -1.26
CA ALA A 27 10.38 8.61 -0.27
C ALA A 27 8.93 9.04 -0.55
N PRO A 28 8.13 9.32 0.49
CA PRO A 28 6.77 9.82 0.29
C PRO A 28 6.80 11.20 -0.38
N PRO A 29 5.74 11.58 -1.10
CA PRO A 29 5.66 12.92 -1.65
C PRO A 29 5.76 13.97 -0.53
N PRO A 30 6.52 15.07 -0.69
CA PRO A 30 6.70 16.07 0.35
C PRO A 30 5.37 16.64 0.85
N GLY A 31 5.22 16.76 2.17
CA GLY A 31 4.00 17.31 2.80
C GLY A 31 2.79 16.37 2.81
N VAL A 32 2.88 15.16 2.26
CA VAL A 32 1.80 14.18 2.30
C VAL A 32 1.87 13.37 3.59
N ARG A 33 0.73 13.28 4.28
CA ARG A 33 0.53 12.41 5.45
C ARG A 33 -0.83 11.73 5.40
N VAL A 34 -0.98 10.69 6.21
CA VAL A 34 -2.24 9.95 6.35
C VAL A 34 -2.68 9.97 7.80
N GLU A 35 -3.95 10.28 7.99
CA GLU A 35 -4.61 10.37 9.29
C GLU A 35 -5.76 9.37 9.36
N HIS A 36 -6.09 8.94 10.58
CA HIS A 36 -7.25 8.09 10.86
C HIS A 36 -7.34 6.84 9.96
N ALA A 37 -6.22 6.13 9.76
CA ALA A 37 -6.17 4.95 8.90
C ALA A 37 -6.75 3.70 9.60
N TRP A 38 -7.77 3.09 9.01
CA TRP A 38 -8.44 1.92 9.59
C TRP A 38 -9.03 0.98 8.54
N ILE A 39 -9.20 -0.28 8.91
CA ILE A 39 -9.85 -1.32 8.12
C ILE A 39 -11.15 -1.70 8.80
N ARG A 40 -12.27 -1.66 8.07
CA ARG A 40 -13.50 -2.34 8.49
C ARG A 40 -13.36 -3.81 8.14
N TRP A 41 -13.12 -4.61 9.17
CA TRP A 41 -12.99 -6.05 9.05
C TRP A 41 -14.35 -6.71 8.82
N LEU A 42 -14.37 -7.74 7.96
CA LEU A 42 -15.51 -8.63 7.78
C LEU A 42 -15.11 -10.09 8.03
N PRO A 43 -15.99 -10.92 8.60
CA PRO A 43 -15.73 -12.34 8.83
C PRO A 43 -15.67 -13.14 7.53
N ALA A 44 -15.29 -14.41 7.63
CA ALA A 44 -15.29 -15.39 6.54
C ALA A 44 -14.45 -14.98 5.30
N ASN A 45 -13.37 -14.22 5.51
CA ASN A 45 -12.49 -13.72 4.45
C ASN A 45 -13.21 -12.89 3.37
N LEU A 46 -14.36 -12.31 3.69
CA LEU A 46 -15.06 -11.38 2.81
C LEU A 46 -14.17 -10.15 2.54
N PRO A 47 -14.28 -9.53 1.35
CA PRO A 47 -13.54 -8.32 1.04
C PRO A 47 -13.78 -7.23 2.07
N SER A 48 -12.71 -6.76 2.70
CA SER A 48 -12.74 -5.69 3.70
C SER A 48 -12.53 -4.33 3.01
N ALA A 49 -12.81 -3.25 3.74
CA ALA A 49 -12.59 -1.88 3.24
C ALA A 49 -11.60 -1.12 4.11
N GLY A 50 -10.60 -0.50 3.49
CA GLY A 50 -9.66 0.42 4.11
C GLY A 50 -10.08 1.88 3.92
N TYR A 51 -9.99 2.65 4.99
CA TYR A 51 -10.42 4.04 5.10
C TYR A 51 -9.31 4.87 5.76
N ALA A 52 -9.23 6.14 5.40
CA ALA A 52 -8.18 7.05 5.83
C ALA A 52 -8.50 8.50 5.38
N VAL A 53 -7.81 9.48 5.95
CA VAL A 53 -7.73 10.83 5.40
C VAL A 53 -6.31 11.06 4.88
N ILE A 54 -6.19 11.38 3.60
CA ILE A 54 -4.91 11.70 2.98
C ILE A 54 -4.82 13.21 2.89
N VAL A 55 -3.83 13.81 3.56
CA VAL A 55 -3.63 15.26 3.60
C VAL A 55 -2.37 15.60 2.81
N ASN A 56 -2.47 16.59 1.94
CA ASN A 56 -1.35 17.13 1.19
C ASN A 56 -1.09 18.58 1.63
N ALA A 57 -0.06 18.78 2.44
CA ALA A 57 0.37 20.11 2.86
C ALA A 57 1.36 20.76 1.88
N GLY A 58 1.77 20.05 0.82
CA GLY A 58 2.68 20.56 -0.20
C GLY A 58 2.00 21.48 -1.21
N ASP A 59 2.82 22.11 -2.04
CA ASP A 59 2.42 23.16 -2.99
C ASP A 59 1.95 22.63 -4.36
N ALA A 60 1.99 21.31 -4.57
CA ALA A 60 1.57 20.66 -5.81
C ALA A 60 0.54 19.56 -5.53
N THR A 61 -0.40 19.36 -6.46
CA THR A 61 -1.31 18.22 -6.42
C THR A 61 -0.51 16.92 -6.50
N VAL A 62 -0.80 16.00 -5.58
CA VAL A 62 -0.27 14.63 -5.62
C VAL A 62 -1.38 13.68 -6.04
N ARG A 63 -1.01 12.55 -6.60
CA ARG A 63 -1.97 11.58 -7.12
C ARG A 63 -1.69 10.21 -6.53
N LEU A 64 -2.67 9.67 -5.80
CA LEU A 64 -2.66 8.29 -5.34
C LEU A 64 -3.05 7.38 -6.51
N THR A 65 -2.22 6.43 -6.87
CA THR A 65 -2.44 5.51 -8.01
C THR A 65 -2.70 4.07 -7.57
N GLY A 66 -2.49 3.77 -6.29
CA GLY A 66 -2.68 2.42 -5.79
C GLY A 66 -2.27 2.27 -4.34
N ALA A 67 -2.33 1.02 -3.88
CA ALA A 67 -1.78 0.60 -2.61
C ALA A 67 -1.52 -0.91 -2.66
N HIS A 68 -0.67 -1.40 -1.77
CA HIS A 68 -0.45 -2.83 -1.57
C HIS A 68 -0.17 -3.17 -0.10
N SER A 69 -0.34 -4.44 0.25
CA SER A 69 0.01 -4.96 1.57
C SER A 69 0.41 -6.43 1.47
N ALA A 70 1.37 -6.86 2.30
CA ALA A 70 1.69 -8.28 2.44
C ALA A 70 0.53 -9.10 3.02
N ALA A 71 -0.45 -8.46 3.67
CA ALA A 71 -1.59 -9.14 4.29
C ALA A 71 -2.73 -9.47 3.29
N TYR A 72 -2.72 -8.85 2.11
CA TYR A 72 -3.75 -9.00 1.09
C TYR A 72 -3.14 -9.38 -0.26
N GLY A 73 -3.84 -10.18 -1.05
CA GLY A 73 -3.47 -10.50 -2.43
C GLY A 73 -3.78 -9.36 -3.38
N MET A 74 -4.79 -8.56 -3.05
CA MET A 74 -5.26 -7.49 -3.91
C MET A 74 -5.79 -6.33 -3.09
N VAL A 75 -5.34 -5.12 -3.44
CA VAL A 75 -5.75 -3.85 -2.87
C VAL A 75 -6.09 -2.92 -4.03
N MET A 76 -7.31 -2.38 -4.06
CA MET A 76 -7.80 -1.57 -5.18
C MET A 76 -8.51 -0.32 -4.68
N LEU A 77 -8.31 0.81 -5.38
CA LEU A 77 -9.08 2.03 -5.13
C LEU A 77 -10.47 1.88 -5.72
N HIS A 78 -11.50 2.09 -4.91
CA HIS A 78 -12.90 2.00 -5.29
C HIS A 78 -13.66 3.25 -4.87
N ARG A 79 -14.78 3.53 -5.54
CA ARG A 79 -15.78 4.53 -5.16
C ARG A 79 -17.14 3.86 -4.99
N SER A 80 -17.78 4.10 -3.87
CA SER A 80 -19.19 3.76 -3.68
C SER A 80 -20.08 4.81 -4.34
N MET A 81 -21.09 4.37 -5.08
CA MET A 81 -22.08 5.23 -5.73
C MET A 81 -23.48 4.68 -5.49
N LEU A 82 -24.46 5.58 -5.40
CA LEU A 82 -25.87 5.22 -5.45
C LEU A 82 -26.32 5.24 -6.91
N ALA A 83 -26.80 4.11 -7.41
CA ALA A 83 -27.36 3.98 -8.74
C ALA A 83 -28.77 3.42 -8.62
N ASN A 84 -29.79 4.26 -8.84
CA ASN A 84 -31.19 3.85 -8.96
C ASN A 84 -31.66 2.88 -7.86
N SER A 85 -31.52 3.28 -6.59
CA SER A 85 -31.81 2.51 -5.36
C SER A 85 -30.83 1.38 -4.97
N ASP A 86 -29.87 1.04 -5.84
CA ASP A 86 -28.82 0.07 -5.53
C ASP A 86 -27.48 0.77 -5.25
N SER A 87 -26.73 0.24 -4.27
CA SER A 87 -25.34 0.67 -4.04
C SER A 87 -24.41 -0.11 -4.97
N ARG A 88 -23.61 0.60 -5.76
CA ARG A 88 -22.56 0.02 -6.60
C ARG A 88 -21.19 0.48 -6.12
N MET A 89 -20.21 -0.41 -6.25
CA MET A 89 -18.79 -0.06 -6.09
C MET A 89 -18.11 -0.14 -7.44
N GLU A 90 -17.37 0.90 -7.79
CA GLU A 90 -16.61 0.99 -9.03
C GLU A 90 -15.13 1.18 -8.73
N ARG A 91 -14.27 0.46 -9.46
CA ARG A 91 -12.83 0.64 -9.37
C ARG A 91 -12.44 2.00 -9.96
N VAL A 92 -11.52 2.68 -9.30
CA VAL A 92 -10.93 3.94 -9.73
C VAL A 92 -9.43 3.74 -9.86
N ASP A 93 -8.83 4.23 -10.95
CA ASP A 93 -7.40 4.00 -11.19
C ASP A 93 -6.51 4.97 -10.41
N GLN A 94 -7.00 6.17 -10.11
CA GLN A 94 -6.23 7.19 -9.42
C GLN A 94 -7.12 8.21 -8.70
N LEU A 95 -6.56 8.87 -7.68
CA LEU A 95 -7.24 9.89 -6.90
C LEU A 95 -6.32 11.09 -6.71
N ASP A 96 -6.77 12.27 -7.14
CA ASP A 96 -6.03 13.53 -6.96
C ASP A 96 -6.23 14.09 -5.56
N ILE A 97 -5.14 14.44 -4.90
CA ILE A 97 -5.12 15.15 -3.62
C ILE A 97 -4.53 16.54 -3.87
N PRO A 98 -5.37 17.59 -3.94
CA PRO A 98 -4.93 18.94 -4.26
C PRO A 98 -3.85 19.48 -3.31
N ALA A 99 -3.03 20.40 -3.79
CA ALA A 99 -2.12 21.19 -2.95
C ALA A 99 -2.89 21.84 -1.80
N HIS A 100 -2.30 21.83 -0.59
CA HIS A 100 -2.92 22.29 0.65
C HIS A 100 -4.31 21.69 0.94
N GLY A 101 -4.61 20.53 0.34
CA GLY A 101 -5.91 19.88 0.38
C GLY A 101 -5.91 18.53 1.10
N SER A 102 -7.05 17.87 1.07
CA SER A 102 -7.18 16.50 1.57
C SER A 102 -8.23 15.72 0.80
N VAL A 103 -8.12 14.39 0.83
CA VAL A 103 -9.15 13.48 0.34
C VAL A 103 -9.47 12.45 1.41
N LYS A 104 -10.78 12.19 1.59
CA LYS A 104 -11.29 11.20 2.54
C LYS A 104 -11.62 9.91 1.83
N LEU A 105 -11.01 8.82 2.27
CA LEU A 105 -11.46 7.47 2.03
C LEU A 105 -12.40 7.08 3.18
N ALA A 106 -13.70 7.07 2.94
CA ALA A 106 -14.73 6.90 3.97
C ALA A 106 -15.89 6.01 3.49
N PRO A 107 -16.66 5.40 4.42
CA PRO A 107 -17.85 4.64 4.08
C PRO A 107 -18.81 5.44 3.19
N GLY A 108 -19.30 4.83 2.10
CA GLY A 108 -20.16 5.49 1.12
C GLY A 108 -19.46 6.40 0.12
N GLY A 109 -18.12 6.58 0.24
CA GLY A 109 -17.30 7.33 -0.71
C GLY A 109 -16.17 6.49 -1.30
N TYR A 110 -14.99 7.10 -1.44
CA TYR A 110 -13.79 6.38 -1.83
C TYR A 110 -13.31 5.43 -0.73
N HIS A 111 -12.72 4.30 -1.11
CA HIS A 111 -12.13 3.35 -0.17
C HIS A 111 -11.11 2.44 -0.85
N LEU A 112 -10.27 1.79 -0.05
CA LEU A 112 -9.43 0.68 -0.50
C LEU A 112 -10.24 -0.61 -0.36
N MET A 113 -10.58 -1.28 -1.45
CA MET A 113 -11.10 -2.64 -1.42
C MET A 113 -9.95 -3.61 -1.16
N LEU A 114 -10.04 -4.40 -0.09
CA LEU A 114 -9.01 -5.32 0.37
C LEU A 114 -9.52 -6.75 0.23
N SER A 115 -8.91 -7.55 -0.65
CA SER A 115 -9.35 -8.91 -0.92
C SER A 115 -8.18 -9.90 -0.92
N GLN A 116 -8.51 -11.19 -0.97
CA GLN A 116 -7.54 -12.29 -0.93
C GLN A 116 -6.65 -12.23 0.31
N VAL A 117 -7.25 -12.29 1.49
CA VAL A 117 -6.53 -12.30 2.78
C VAL A 117 -5.47 -13.41 2.79
N LYS A 118 -4.20 -13.05 3.01
CA LYS A 118 -3.04 -13.96 2.95
C LYS A 118 -2.66 -14.57 4.30
N ARG A 119 -3.12 -13.95 5.40
CA ARG A 119 -2.90 -14.42 6.78
C ARG A 119 -4.13 -14.09 7.61
N PRO A 120 -4.41 -14.80 8.71
CA PRO A 120 -5.49 -14.42 9.62
C PRO A 120 -5.35 -12.94 10.07
N ILE A 121 -6.45 -12.21 9.98
CA ILE A 121 -6.60 -10.81 10.43
C ILE A 121 -7.87 -10.76 11.29
N LYS A 122 -7.83 -10.04 12.41
CA LYS A 122 -8.98 -9.82 13.31
C LYS A 122 -9.03 -8.38 13.83
N PRO A 123 -10.18 -7.92 14.34
CA PRO A 123 -10.25 -6.64 15.04
C PRO A 123 -9.21 -6.53 16.16
N GLY A 124 -8.60 -5.35 16.28
CA GLY A 124 -7.48 -5.08 17.19
C GLY A 124 -6.09 -5.23 16.55
N ASP A 125 -5.97 -5.88 15.39
CA ASP A 125 -4.72 -5.97 14.66
C ASP A 125 -4.31 -4.62 14.04
N LYS A 126 -3.04 -4.50 13.65
CA LYS A 126 -2.54 -3.44 12.76
C LYS A 126 -2.00 -4.06 11.48
N VAL A 127 -2.37 -3.50 10.34
CA VAL A 127 -1.94 -3.95 9.02
C VAL A 127 -1.08 -2.86 8.36
N PRO A 128 0.18 -3.13 8.00
CA PRO A 128 0.95 -2.20 7.19
C PRO A 128 0.38 -2.17 5.77
N MET A 129 0.11 -0.97 5.28
CA MET A 129 -0.35 -0.67 3.93
C MET A 129 0.64 0.30 3.29
N THR A 130 1.13 0.00 2.10
CA THR A 130 1.95 0.93 1.32
C THR A 130 1.03 1.63 0.33
N LEU A 131 0.90 2.95 0.42
CA LEU A 131 0.23 3.78 -0.57
C LEU A 131 1.22 4.14 -1.67
N GLU A 132 0.75 4.11 -2.91
CA GLU A 132 1.55 4.36 -4.11
C GLU A 132 1.06 5.64 -4.78
N PHE A 133 2.00 6.53 -5.10
CA PHE A 133 1.72 7.80 -5.75
C PHE A 133 2.35 7.87 -7.14
N ALA A 134 1.76 8.69 -8.00
CA ALA A 134 2.33 9.00 -9.30
C ALA A 134 3.79 9.50 -9.15
N GLY A 135 4.66 9.09 -10.07
CA GLY A 135 6.10 9.34 -9.97
C GLY A 135 6.88 8.31 -9.15
N GLY A 136 6.22 7.26 -8.65
CA GLY A 136 6.86 6.13 -7.97
C GLY A 136 7.12 6.34 -6.47
N ALA A 137 6.68 7.47 -5.92
CA ALA A 137 6.75 7.74 -4.48
C ALA A 137 5.82 6.81 -3.70
N THR A 138 6.23 6.44 -2.48
CA THR A 138 5.45 5.53 -1.62
C THR A 138 5.37 6.01 -0.19
N LEU A 139 4.28 5.68 0.50
CA LEU A 139 4.11 5.96 1.93
C LEU A 139 3.54 4.74 2.65
N GLN A 140 4.29 4.19 3.59
CA GLN A 140 3.79 3.11 4.45
C GLN A 140 3.00 3.68 5.63
N VAL A 141 1.82 3.10 5.88
CA VAL A 141 0.89 3.51 6.93
C VAL A 141 0.34 2.26 7.62
N PHE A 142 0.23 2.29 8.95
CA PHE A 142 -0.45 1.24 9.69
C PHE A 142 -1.94 1.53 9.78
N PHE A 143 -2.75 0.61 9.27
CA PHE A 143 -4.20 0.65 9.38
C PHE A 143 -4.64 -0.17 10.60
N SER A 144 -5.40 0.44 11.50
CA SER A 144 -5.99 -0.26 12.65
C SER A 144 -7.21 -1.05 12.20
N VAL A 145 -7.30 -2.33 12.56
CA VAL A 145 -8.41 -3.20 12.17
C VAL A 145 -9.54 -3.07 13.17
N LEU A 146 -10.70 -2.63 12.71
CA LEU A 146 -11.88 -2.41 13.53
C LEU A 146 -13.02 -3.39 13.16
N PRO A 147 -13.96 -3.66 14.09
CA PRO A 147 -15.10 -4.53 13.83
C PRO A 147 -16.01 -4.05 12.70
N ALA A 148 -16.83 -4.95 12.15
CA ALA A 148 -17.72 -4.68 11.02
C ALA A 148 -18.71 -3.52 11.25
N ASN A 149 -19.16 -3.33 12.50
CA ASN A 149 -20.09 -2.28 12.90
C ASN A 149 -19.42 -0.94 13.24
N ALA A 150 -18.09 -0.82 13.14
CA ALA A 150 -17.39 0.43 13.40
C ALA A 150 -17.71 1.50 12.33
N SER A 151 -17.79 2.75 12.76
CA SER A 151 -17.94 3.94 11.90
C SER A 151 -16.63 4.70 11.67
N GLY A 152 -15.60 4.40 12.45
CA GLY A 152 -14.28 5.02 12.43
C GLY A 152 -13.45 4.58 13.63
N PRO A 153 -12.16 4.93 13.71
CA PRO A 153 -11.41 4.85 14.95
C PRO A 153 -12.09 5.71 16.03
N ALA A 154 -12.00 5.28 17.29
CA ALA A 154 -12.33 6.16 18.40
C ALA A 154 -11.25 7.25 18.48
N ASP A 155 -11.68 8.50 18.63
CA ASP A 155 -10.80 9.67 18.79
C ASP A 155 -9.91 9.56 20.05
#